data_AF-D5VIF1-F1
#
_entry.id   AF-D5VIF1-F1
#
_cell.length_a   1.000
_cell.length_b   1.000
_cell.length_c   1.000
_cell.angle_alpha   90.00
_cell.angle_beta   90.00
_cell.angle_gamma   90.00
#
_symmetry.space_group_name_H-M   'P 1'
#
loop_
_entity.id
_entity.type
_entity.pdbx_description
1 polymer ?
#
loop_
_entity_poly.entity_id
_entity_poly.type
_entity_poly.pdbx_seq_one_letter_code
_entity_poly.pdbx_strand_id
1 'polypeptide(L)'
;MMSLERFEDLAEIYGGDIARWPEGEREAARALLASEAGRLTPVLAAAAQLDRLLDLAPAQSPDAALMGRLISAAPQPAGGGRRWIAGLSAALGLSAAAFAGVLVGVTAGRPAPMAAPVAVTTAAEPVVTAVDTSAALQDAIAEPAAL
;
A
#
# COMPACT_ATOMS: atom_id res chain seq x y z
N MET A 1 -29.98 7.19 23.38
CA MET A 1 -30.66 8.37 22.81
C MET A 1 -29.97 9.59 23.38
N MET A 2 -29.54 10.52 22.55
CA MET A 2 -28.84 11.73 22.99
C MET A 2 -29.85 12.83 23.31
N SER A 3 -29.61 13.63 24.34
CA SER A 3 -30.47 14.79 24.66
C SER A 3 -30.07 16.01 23.82
N LEU A 4 -31.00 16.96 23.69
CA LEU A 4 -30.74 18.24 23.03
C LEU A 4 -29.68 19.06 23.76
N GLU A 5 -29.76 19.12 25.09
CA GLU A 5 -28.76 19.78 25.94
C GLU A 5 -27.36 19.22 25.70
N ARG A 6 -27.23 17.89 25.64
CA ARG A 6 -25.95 17.23 25.36
C ARG A 6 -25.43 17.55 23.95
N PHE A 7 -26.33 17.73 22.97
CA PHE A 7 -25.97 18.15 21.62
C PHE A 7 -25.42 19.57 21.59
N GLU A 8 -26.12 20.49 22.26
CA GLU A 8 -25.72 21.89 22.36
C GLU A 8 -24.36 22.00 23.08
N ASP A 9 -24.15 21.28 24.19
CA ASP A 9 -22.87 21.22 24.89
C ASP A 9 -21.72 20.74 23.99
N LEU A 10 -21.95 19.67 23.21
CA LEU A 10 -20.92 19.13 22.32
C LEU A 10 -20.59 20.10 21.18
N ALA A 11 -21.60 20.80 20.64
CA ALA A 11 -21.39 21.82 19.62
C ALA A 11 -20.61 23.03 20.16
N GLU A 12 -20.83 23.41 21.42
CA GLU A 12 -20.09 24.50 22.07
C GLU A 12 -18.62 24.11 22.36
N ILE A 13 -18.38 22.87 22.83
CA ILE A 13 -17.03 22.41 23.19
C ILE A 13 -16.19 22.05 21.97
N TYR A 14 -16.76 21.35 20.99
CA TYR A 14 -16.02 20.77 19.86
C TYR A 14 -16.23 21.50 18.53
N GLY A 15 -17.15 22.46 18.49
CA GLY A 15 -17.47 23.23 17.28
C GLY A 15 -18.55 22.58 16.41
N GLY A 16 -18.81 23.20 15.26
CA GLY A 16 -19.94 22.85 14.39
C GLY A 16 -19.76 21.57 13.56
N ASP A 17 -18.59 20.95 13.60
CA ASP A 17 -18.28 19.72 12.85
C ASP A 17 -18.35 18.48 13.74
N ILE A 18 -19.40 17.65 13.54
CA ILE A 18 -19.63 16.40 14.27
C ILE A 18 -18.45 15.42 14.10
N ALA A 19 -17.68 15.50 13.01
CA ALA A 19 -16.51 14.64 12.84
C ALA A 19 -15.41 14.88 13.90
N ARG A 20 -15.36 16.08 14.50
CA ARG A 20 -14.41 16.44 15.56
C ARG A 20 -14.82 15.96 16.94
N TRP A 21 -16.08 15.56 17.11
CA TRP A 21 -16.64 15.16 18.40
C TRP A 21 -16.08 13.80 18.85
N PRO A 22 -16.23 13.43 20.14
CA PRO A 22 -15.85 12.11 20.65
C PRO A 22 -16.54 10.98 19.88
N GLU A 23 -15.80 9.92 19.55
CA GLU A 23 -16.29 8.85 18.65
C GLU A 23 -17.60 8.21 19.12
N GLY A 24 -17.77 8.00 20.43
CA GLY A 24 -18.97 7.40 21.00
C GLY A 24 -20.24 8.24 20.86
N GLU A 25 -20.10 9.55 20.63
CA GLU A 25 -21.23 10.49 20.54
C GLU A 25 -21.58 10.82 19.07
N ARG A 26 -20.67 10.59 18.12
CA ARG A 26 -20.85 11.00 16.71
C ARG A 26 -22.10 10.41 16.08
N GLU A 27 -22.33 9.11 16.29
CA GLU A 27 -23.46 8.42 15.68
C GLU A 27 -24.80 8.82 16.32
N ALA A 28 -24.80 8.98 17.64
CA ALA A 28 -25.97 9.46 18.37
C ALA A 28 -26.34 10.90 17.97
N ALA A 29 -25.34 11.76 17.75
CA ALA A 29 -25.52 13.12 17.28
C ALA A 29 -26.11 13.18 15.85
N ARG A 30 -25.62 12.34 14.93
CA ARG A 30 -26.17 12.25 13.57
C ARG A 30 -27.61 11.76 13.56
N ALA A 31 -27.93 10.75 14.39
CA ALA A 31 -29.28 10.25 14.52
C ALA A 31 -30.24 11.33 15.05
N LEU A 32 -29.82 12.10 16.07
CA LEU A 32 -30.61 13.20 16.62
C LEU A 32 -30.78 14.35 15.61
N LEU A 33 -29.71 14.69 14.87
CA LEU A 33 -29.76 15.69 13.80
C LEU A 33 -30.72 15.26 12.69
N ALA A 34 -30.79 13.98 12.35
CA ALA A 34 -31.72 13.46 11.35
C ALA A 34 -33.19 13.58 11.80
N SER A 35 -33.47 13.41 13.10
CA SER A 35 -34.83 13.56 13.65
C SER A 35 -35.23 15.03 13.88
N GLU A 36 -34.29 15.90 14.25
CA GLU A 36 -34.57 17.28 14.68
C GLU A 36 -33.76 18.34 13.91
N ALA A 37 -33.57 18.11 12.60
CA ALA A 37 -32.76 18.95 11.73
C ALA A 37 -33.11 20.45 11.84
N GLY A 38 -34.40 20.79 11.93
CA GLY A 38 -34.85 22.18 11.99
C GLY A 38 -34.33 22.95 13.22
N ARG A 39 -34.16 22.27 14.35
CA ARG A 39 -33.67 22.89 15.59
C ARG A 39 -32.14 22.82 15.72
N LEU A 40 -31.54 21.72 15.26
CA LEU A 40 -30.11 21.45 15.50
C LEU A 40 -29.18 21.98 14.41
N THR A 41 -29.64 22.09 13.17
CA THR A 41 -28.87 22.71 12.08
C THR A 41 -28.42 24.14 12.41
N PRO A 42 -29.26 25.06 12.92
CA PRO A 42 -28.81 26.42 13.26
C PRO A 42 -27.77 26.44 14.40
N VAL A 43 -27.84 25.49 15.35
CA VAL A 43 -26.85 25.36 16.43
C VAL A 43 -25.48 25.03 15.85
N LEU A 44 -25.39 24.01 14.98
CA LEU A 44 -24.14 23.66 14.31
C LEU A 44 -23.63 24.78 13.40
N ALA A 45 -24.53 25.48 12.69
CA ALA A 45 -24.17 26.58 11.82
C ALA A 45 -23.58 27.77 12.59
N ALA A 46 -24.13 28.08 13.78
CA ALA A 46 -23.60 29.11 14.66
C ALA A 46 -22.19 28.74 15.18
N ALA A 47 -22.00 27.50 15.64
CA ALA A 47 -20.70 27.01 16.06
C ALA A 47 -19.66 27.02 14.91
N ALA A 48 -20.05 26.52 13.72
CA ALA A 48 -19.19 26.53 12.54
C ALA A 48 -18.88 27.95 12.01
N GLN A 49 -19.74 28.93 12.29
CA GLN A 49 -19.45 30.34 11.98
C GLN A 49 -18.34 30.88 12.88
N LEU A 50 -18.36 30.56 14.17
CA LEU A 50 -17.28 30.93 15.09
C LEU A 50 -15.96 30.29 14.65
N ASP A 51 -15.97 29.00 14.33
CA ASP A 51 -14.80 28.27 13.84
C ASP A 51 -14.19 28.97 12.60
N ARG A 52 -15.03 29.35 11.63
CA ARG A 52 -14.58 30.09 10.44
C ARG A 52 -13.99 31.46 10.76
N LEU A 53 -14.50 32.16 11.79
CA LEU A 53 -13.92 33.43 12.22
C LEU A 53 -12.55 33.22 12.88
N LEU A 54 -12.38 32.13 13.63
CA LEU A 54 -11.10 31.77 14.22
C LEU A 54 -10.07 31.37 13.15
N ASP A 55 -10.49 30.69 12.08
CA ASP A 55 -9.62 30.34 10.95
C ASP A 55 -9.07 31.56 10.18
N LEU A 56 -9.73 32.72 10.30
CA LEU A 56 -9.26 33.98 9.70
C LEU A 56 -8.18 34.67 10.55
N ALA A 57 -7.94 34.22 11.78
CA ALA A 57 -6.90 34.80 12.61
C ALA A 57 -5.52 34.58 11.96
N PRO A 58 -4.63 35.61 11.93
CA PRO A 58 -3.30 35.46 11.34
C PRO A 58 -2.54 34.33 12.03
N ALA A 59 -2.14 33.30 11.27
CA ALA A 59 -1.28 32.25 11.78
C ALA A 59 0.07 32.86 12.17
N GLN A 60 0.43 32.77 13.45
CA GLN A 60 1.76 33.21 13.90
C GLN A 60 2.81 32.25 13.32
N SER A 61 3.85 32.80 12.71
CA SER A 61 4.94 31.98 12.16
C SER A 61 5.60 31.21 13.32
N PRO A 62 5.71 29.87 13.24
CA PRO A 62 6.39 29.11 14.27
C PRO A 62 7.86 29.52 14.33
N ASP A 63 8.41 29.60 15.54
CA ASP A 63 9.84 29.87 15.76
C ASP A 63 10.70 28.85 15.00
N ALA A 64 11.65 29.34 14.21
CA ALA A 64 12.56 28.53 13.41
C ALA A 64 13.36 27.54 14.28
N ALA A 65 13.69 27.92 15.53
CA ALA A 65 14.37 27.01 16.45
C ALA A 65 13.46 25.85 16.88
N LEU A 66 12.17 26.09 17.09
CA LEU A 66 11.18 25.05 17.41
C LEU A 66 10.98 24.11 16.23
N MET A 67 10.83 24.66 15.02
CA MET A 67 10.75 23.88 13.78
C MET A 67 11.98 22.98 13.60
N GLY A 68 13.18 23.52 13.82
CA GLY A 68 14.42 22.73 13.77
C GLY A 68 14.44 21.56 14.75
N ARG A 69 14.00 21.79 16.01
CA ARG A 69 13.88 20.72 17.00
C ARG A 69 12.86 19.65 16.60
N LEU A 70 11.70 20.06 16.08
CA LEU A 70 10.66 19.13 15.63
C LEU A 70 11.15 18.24 14.49
N ILE A 71 11.81 18.84 13.48
CA ILE A 71 12.38 18.11 12.34
C ILE A 71 13.46 17.13 12.82
N SER A 72 14.31 17.54 13.77
CA SER A 72 15.35 16.67 14.32
C SER A 72 14.81 15.52 15.18
N ALA A 73 13.66 15.73 15.83
CA ALA A 73 13.00 14.74 16.67
C ALA A 73 12.13 13.75 15.87
N ALA A 74 11.90 14.01 14.58
CA ALA A 74 11.10 13.13 13.74
C ALA A 74 11.77 11.75 13.61
N PRO A 75 11.00 10.64 13.68
CA PRO A 75 11.55 9.30 13.47
C PRO A 75 12.14 9.19 12.07
N GLN A 76 13.46 8.98 11.98
CA GLN A 76 14.13 8.76 10.70
C GLN A 76 13.84 7.33 10.21
N PRO A 77 13.36 7.13 8.97
CA PRO A 77 13.19 5.79 8.43
C PRO A 77 14.56 5.11 8.31
N ALA A 78 14.68 3.90 8.85
CA ALA A 78 15.92 3.14 8.83
C ALA A 78 16.32 2.76 7.37
N GLY A 79 17.27 3.50 6.80
CA GLY A 79 18.26 2.99 5.85
C GLY A 79 17.78 2.51 4.48
N GLY A 80 17.12 3.38 3.69
CA GLY A 80 16.87 3.13 2.27
C GLY A 80 18.13 3.18 1.37
N GLY A 81 19.18 3.88 1.79
CA GLY A 81 20.37 4.13 0.96
C GLY A 81 21.19 2.88 0.63
N ARG A 82 21.30 1.93 1.57
CA ARG A 82 22.10 0.71 1.37
C ARG A 82 21.46 -0.26 0.36
N ARG A 83 20.12 -0.26 0.27
CA ARG A 83 19.37 -1.03 -0.74
C ARG A 83 19.51 -0.44 -2.14
N TRP A 84 19.56 0.88 -2.26
CA TRP A 84 19.77 1.55 -3.55
C TRP A 84 21.19 1.30 -4.09
N ILE A 85 22.19 1.39 -3.23
CA ILE A 85 23.59 1.06 -3.58
C ILE A 85 23.70 -0.43 -3.96
N ALA A 86 23.01 -1.33 -3.25
CA ALA A 86 22.98 -2.75 -3.59
C ALA A 86 22.34 -3.00 -4.97
N GLY A 87 21.28 -2.28 -5.33
CA GLY A 87 20.66 -2.34 -6.66
C GLY A 87 21.60 -1.89 -7.78
N LEU A 88 22.36 -0.81 -7.57
CA LEU A 88 23.39 -0.34 -8.50
C LEU A 88 24.54 -1.35 -8.66
N SER A 89 25.03 -1.93 -7.56
CA SER A 89 26.08 -2.95 -7.64
C SER A 89 25.60 -4.23 -8.31
N ALA A 90 24.33 -4.61 -8.12
CA ALA A 90 23.74 -5.77 -8.78
C ALA A 90 23.63 -5.55 -10.30
N ALA A 91 23.23 -4.35 -10.75
CA ALA A 91 23.17 -4.01 -12.17
C ALA A 91 24.55 -4.04 -12.85
N LEU A 92 25.59 -3.56 -12.16
CA LEU A 92 26.98 -3.62 -12.64
C LEU A 92 27.52 -5.06 -12.66
N GLY A 93 27.22 -5.87 -11.64
CA GLY A 93 27.62 -7.28 -11.57
C GLY A 93 26.99 -8.14 -12.67
N LEU A 94 25.70 -7.93 -12.96
CA LEU A 94 24.98 -8.62 -14.04
C LEU A 94 25.55 -8.29 -15.43
N SER A 95 25.96 -7.04 -15.67
CA SER A 95 26.60 -6.66 -16.94
C SER A 95 27.91 -7.42 -17.17
N ALA A 96 28.74 -7.59 -16.13
CA ALA A 96 29.98 -8.36 -16.24
C ALA A 96 29.72 -9.86 -16.54
N ALA A 97 28.71 -10.45 -15.93
CA ALA A 97 28.32 -11.85 -16.19
C ALA A 97 27.82 -12.07 -17.62
N ALA A 98 27.07 -11.11 -18.19
CA ALA A 98 26.58 -11.19 -19.56
C ALA A 98 27.74 -11.21 -20.59
N PHE A 99 28.78 -10.41 -20.40
CA PHE A 99 29.96 -10.43 -21.28
C PHE A 99 30.76 -11.74 -21.18
N ALA A 100 30.87 -12.33 -19.99
CA ALA A 100 31.52 -13.63 -19.82
C ALA A 100 30.73 -14.78 -20.49
N GLY A 101 29.39 -14.75 -20.40
CA GLY A 101 28.52 -15.73 -21.06
C GLY A 101 28.60 -15.68 -22.59
N VAL A 102 28.66 -14.48 -23.19
CA VAL A 102 28.79 -14.31 -24.64
C VAL A 102 30.14 -14.85 -25.14
N LEU A 103 31.23 -14.63 -24.42
CA LEU A 103 32.55 -15.14 -24.81
C LEU A 103 32.64 -16.68 -24.75
N VAL A 104 32.03 -17.31 -23.75
CA VAL A 104 31.97 -18.78 -23.64
C VAL A 104 31.03 -19.39 -24.68
N GLY A 105 29.91 -18.73 -25.00
CA GLY A 105 29.00 -19.17 -26.05
C GLY A 105 29.62 -19.15 -27.46
N VAL A 106 30.45 -18.14 -27.76
CA VAL A 106 31.14 -18.00 -29.06
C VAL A 106 32.23 -19.05 -29.28
N THR A 107 32.86 -19.58 -28.22
CA THR A 107 33.89 -20.62 -28.35
C THR A 107 33.29 -22.03 -28.44
N ALA A 108 32.14 -22.29 -27.81
CA ALA A 108 31.40 -23.55 -27.91
C ALA A 108 30.62 -23.70 -29.24
N GLY A 109 30.35 -22.59 -29.93
CA GLY A 109 29.64 -22.57 -31.22
C GLY A 109 30.48 -22.97 -32.45
N ARG A 110 31.74 -23.41 -32.29
CA ARG A 110 32.45 -24.05 -33.42
C ARG A 110 31.96 -25.49 -33.57
N PRO A 111 31.32 -25.87 -34.69
CA PRO A 111 31.00 -27.27 -34.95
C PRO A 111 32.32 -28.04 -35.11
N ALA A 112 32.65 -28.87 -34.12
CA ALA A 112 33.70 -29.87 -34.30
C ALA A 112 33.21 -30.90 -35.34
N PRO A 113 34.04 -31.29 -36.31
CA PRO A 113 33.65 -32.21 -37.36
C PRO A 113 33.30 -33.58 -36.80
N MET A 114 32.17 -34.09 -37.26
CA MET A 114 31.57 -35.38 -36.98
C MET A 114 32.57 -36.55 -37.08
N ALA A 115 32.72 -37.30 -35.98
CA ALA A 115 33.37 -38.60 -35.95
C ALA A 115 32.54 -39.60 -35.13
N ALA A 116 31.68 -40.32 -35.86
CA ALA A 116 31.15 -41.69 -35.73
C ALA A 116 30.69 -42.30 -34.37
N PRO A 117 29.65 -43.18 -34.40
CA PRO A 117 28.83 -43.54 -33.25
C PRO A 117 29.38 -44.73 -32.46
N VAL A 118 29.25 -44.71 -31.13
CA VAL A 118 29.50 -45.87 -30.28
C VAL A 118 28.29 -46.14 -29.37
N ALA A 119 27.65 -47.25 -29.70
CA ALA A 119 26.91 -48.20 -28.86
C ALA A 119 25.97 -47.67 -27.75
N VAL A 120 24.69 -47.89 -28.02
CA VAL A 120 23.58 -48.08 -27.07
C VAL A 120 23.99 -49.02 -25.93
N THR A 121 23.92 -48.54 -24.69
CA THR A 121 23.61 -49.39 -23.53
C THR A 121 22.56 -48.70 -22.67
N THR A 122 21.41 -49.34 -22.60
CA THR A 122 20.24 -49.07 -21.78
C THR A 122 20.57 -49.05 -20.28
N ALA A 123 20.16 -48.00 -19.57
CA ALA A 123 19.72 -48.10 -18.18
C ALA A 123 18.80 -46.92 -17.88
N ALA A 124 17.53 -47.23 -17.69
CA ALA A 124 16.48 -46.32 -17.30
C ALA A 124 16.61 -45.98 -15.82
N GLU A 125 16.55 -44.69 -15.49
CA GLU A 125 16.18 -44.20 -14.15
C GLU A 125 14.98 -43.26 -14.36
N PRO A 126 13.79 -43.60 -13.82
CA PRO A 126 12.59 -42.81 -14.02
C PRO A 126 12.63 -41.54 -13.15
N VAL A 127 12.89 -40.40 -13.79
CA VAL A 127 12.60 -39.10 -13.18
C VAL A 127 11.09 -38.94 -13.11
N VAL A 128 10.53 -39.17 -11.92
CA VAL A 128 9.15 -38.80 -11.57
C VAL A 128 9.10 -37.27 -11.55
N THR A 129 8.80 -36.66 -12.69
CA THR A 129 8.47 -35.23 -12.78
C THR A 129 7.07 -35.02 -12.22
N ALA A 130 7.00 -34.18 -11.20
CA ALA A 130 5.78 -33.82 -10.49
C ALA A 130 4.64 -33.42 -11.44
N VAL A 131 3.44 -33.84 -11.03
CA VAL A 131 2.13 -33.63 -11.65
C VAL A 131 1.95 -32.18 -12.10
N ASP A 132 1.76 -32.02 -13.41
CA ASP A 132 1.30 -30.78 -14.03
C ASP A 132 -0.17 -30.55 -13.64
N THR A 133 -0.38 -29.66 -12.67
CA THR A 133 -1.71 -29.28 -12.17
C THR A 133 -2.52 -28.46 -13.18
N SER A 134 -1.94 -28.11 -14.33
CA SER A 134 -2.61 -27.29 -15.35
C SER A 134 -3.68 -28.08 -16.11
N ALA A 135 -3.45 -29.36 -16.40
CA ALA A 135 -4.41 -30.19 -17.16
C ALA A 135 -5.69 -30.52 -16.35
N ALA A 136 -5.57 -30.70 -15.04
CA ALA A 136 -6.72 -31.00 -14.17
C ALA A 136 -7.65 -29.79 -13.95
N LEU A 137 -7.12 -28.57 -14.06
CA LEU A 137 -7.93 -27.34 -13.94
C LEU A 137 -8.73 -27.06 -15.22
N GLN A 138 -8.23 -27.55 -16.37
CA GLN A 138 -8.83 -27.33 -17.68
C GLN A 138 -10.05 -28.23 -17.94
N ASP A 139 -10.07 -29.43 -17.33
CA ASP A 139 -11.20 -30.37 -17.39
C ASP A 139 -12.39 -29.93 -16.49
N ALA A 140 -12.11 -29.25 -15.38
CA ALA A 140 -13.14 -28.75 -14.45
C ALA A 140 -13.91 -27.51 -14.96
N ILE A 141 -13.39 -26.81 -15.97
CA ILE A 141 -14.02 -25.62 -16.56
C ILE A 141 -14.84 -25.99 -17.81
N ALA A 142 -14.67 -27.20 -18.35
CA ALA A 142 -15.26 -27.64 -19.61
C ALA A 142 -16.62 -28.37 -19.47
N GLU A 143 -17.30 -28.30 -18.32
CA GLU A 143 -18.65 -28.88 -18.18
C GLU A 143 -19.75 -27.79 -18.19
N PRO A 144 -20.25 -27.36 -19.38
CA PRO A 144 -21.48 -26.61 -19.49
C PRO A 144 -22.69 -27.56 -19.56
N ALA A 145 -23.64 -27.29 -18.68
CA ALA A 145 -25.07 -27.57 -18.76
C ALA A 145 -25.58 -28.32 -20.02
N ALA A 146 -26.05 -29.56 -19.82
CA ALA A 146 -27.04 -30.18 -20.68
C ALA A 146 -27.96 -31.08 -19.85
N LEU A 147 -29.17 -30.53 -19.61
CA LEU A 147 -30.48 -31.16 -19.37
C LEU A 147 -30.63 -32.20 -18.24
#